data_AF-A0A252DMB2-F1
#
_entry.id   AF-A0A252DMB2-F1
#
_cell.length_a   1.000
_cell.length_b   1.000
_cell.length_c   1.000
_cell.angle_alpha   90.00
_cell.angle_beta   90.00
_cell.angle_gamma   90.00
#
_symmetry.space_group_name_H-M   'P 1'
#
loop_
_entity.id
_entity.type
_entity.pdbx_description
1 polymer ?
#
loop_
_entity_poly.entity_id
_entity_poly.type
_entity_poly.pdbx_seq_one_letter_code
_entity_poly.pdbx_strand_id
1 'polypeptide(L)'
;MLEEVRTVEDVHKLAGDEDVQEWENAIAYYLGNIQDEISLPQLQRALKMPLVEVWLGLLLGGFTLEQRGDFYDSHKIWVNKK
;
A
#
# COMPACT_ATOMS: atom_id res chain seq x y z
N MET A 1 18.88 -15.86 14.48
CA MET A 1 18.41 -15.70 15.87
C MET A 1 17.47 -14.52 15.88
N LEU A 2 16.23 -14.69 16.35
CA LEU A 2 15.35 -13.55 16.59
C LEU A 2 15.96 -12.76 17.75
N GLU A 3 16.11 -11.45 17.61
CA GLU A 3 16.57 -10.59 18.70
C GLU A 3 15.58 -10.73 19.88
N GLU A 4 16.10 -10.88 21.09
CA GLU A 4 15.25 -10.93 22.29
C GLU A 4 14.58 -9.57 22.48
N VAL A 5 13.27 -9.52 22.27
CA VAL A 5 12.43 -8.34 22.50
C VAL A 5 12.30 -8.12 24.01
N ARG A 6 12.93 -7.07 24.53
CA ARG A 6 12.96 -6.77 25.98
C ARG A 6 12.21 -5.49 26.33
N THR A 7 12.00 -4.61 25.35
CA THR A 7 11.38 -3.29 25.53
C THR A 7 10.32 -3.02 24.46
N VAL A 8 9.45 -2.03 24.72
CA VAL A 8 8.48 -1.55 23.73
C VAL A 8 9.18 -0.97 22.49
N GLU A 9 10.38 -0.40 22.66
CA GLU A 9 11.19 0.11 21.55
C GLU A 9 11.75 -1.02 20.68
N ASP A 10 12.09 -2.18 21.27
CA ASP A 10 12.48 -3.37 20.50
C ASP A 10 11.30 -3.94 19.72
N VAL A 11 10.09 -3.89 20.28
CA VAL A 11 8.86 -4.25 19.56
C VAL A 11 8.68 -3.34 18.34
N HIS A 12 8.84 -2.02 18.50
CA HIS A 12 8.74 -1.08 17.39
C HIS A 12 9.81 -1.32 16.32
N LYS A 13 11.07 -1.54 16.71
CA LYS A 13 12.16 -1.84 15.75
C LYS A 13 11.95 -3.15 15.00
N LEU A 14 11.43 -4.17 15.70
CA LEU A 14 11.15 -5.48 15.10
C LEU A 14 9.94 -5.42 14.16
N ALA A 15 8.94 -4.58 14.48
CA ALA A 15 7.80 -4.31 13.61
C ALA A 15 8.17 -3.52 12.34
N GLY A 16 9.35 -2.87 12.33
CA GLY A 16 9.82 -1.99 11.25
C GLY A 16 9.32 -0.55 11.43
N ASP A 17 10.09 0.42 10.91
CA ASP A 17 9.66 1.81 10.75
C ASP A 17 8.66 1.91 9.57
N GLU A 18 7.50 1.27 9.72
CA GLU A 18 6.41 1.37 8.74
C GLU A 18 5.79 2.77 8.82
N ASP A 19 6.19 3.68 7.92
CA ASP A 19 5.51 4.97 7.75
C ASP A 19 4.32 4.82 6.78
N VAL A 20 3.24 4.23 7.30
CA VAL A 20 1.99 4.05 6.55
C VAL A 20 1.44 5.38 6.05
N GLN A 21 1.63 6.46 6.81
CA GLN A 21 1.12 7.78 6.45
C GLN A 21 1.86 8.36 5.24
N GLU A 22 3.16 8.13 5.11
CA GLU A 22 3.91 8.48 3.90
C GLU A 22 3.36 7.74 2.66
N TRP A 23 3.08 6.45 2.79
CA TRP A 23 2.53 5.63 1.71
C TRP A 23 1.15 6.12 1.27
N GLU A 24 0.26 6.37 2.23
CA GLU A 24 -1.08 6.91 1.98
C GLU A 24 -1.02 8.26 1.27
N ASN A 25 -0.14 9.16 1.69
CA ASN A 25 0.04 10.47 1.08
C ASN A 25 0.55 10.36 -0.36
N ALA A 26 1.52 9.48 -0.63
CA ALA A 26 2.05 9.27 -1.97
C ALA A 26 0.97 8.72 -2.92
N ILE A 27 0.18 7.74 -2.45
CA ILE A 27 -0.94 7.16 -3.20
C ILE A 27 -2.01 8.22 -3.46
N ALA A 28 -2.46 8.94 -2.42
CA ALA A 28 -3.48 9.98 -2.55
C ALA A 28 -3.07 11.09 -3.51
N TYR A 29 -1.81 11.54 -3.43
CA TYR A 29 -1.26 12.52 -4.34
C TYR A 29 -1.27 12.01 -5.78
N TYR A 30 -0.82 10.79 -6.03
CA TYR A 30 -0.82 10.21 -7.37
C TYR A 30 -2.23 10.05 -7.94
N LEU A 31 -3.15 9.45 -7.18
CA LEU A 31 -4.55 9.26 -7.59
C LEU A 31 -5.29 10.59 -7.79
N GLY A 32 -4.91 11.64 -7.04
CA GLY A 32 -5.40 13.02 -7.24
C GLY A 32 -5.11 13.57 -8.64
N ASN A 33 -4.02 13.11 -9.26
CA ASN A 33 -3.51 13.63 -10.54
C ASN A 33 -3.92 12.81 -11.78
N ILE A 34 -4.57 11.66 -11.60
CA ILE A 34 -5.10 10.87 -12.72
C ILE A 34 -6.60 11.15 -12.91
N GLN A 35 -7.08 10.94 -14.15
CA GLN A 35 -8.50 11.09 -14.49
C GLN A 35 -9.28 9.79 -14.34
N ASP A 36 -8.65 8.67 -14.69
CA ASP A 36 -9.26 7.35 -14.69
C ASP A 36 -8.74 6.48 -13.53
N GLU A 37 -9.41 5.36 -13.31
CA GLU A 37 -8.98 4.24 -12.48
C GLU A 37 -7.63 3.64 -12.91
N ILE A 38 -6.94 2.99 -11.97
CA ILE A 38 -5.63 2.39 -12.23
C ILE A 38 -5.53 0.99 -11.60
N SER A 39 -4.87 0.07 -12.30
CA SER A 39 -4.58 -1.25 -11.72
C SER A 39 -3.46 -1.19 -10.68
N LEU A 40 -3.51 -2.06 -9.67
CA LEU A 40 -2.50 -2.15 -8.61
C LEU A 40 -1.06 -2.29 -9.16
N PRO A 41 -0.77 -3.14 -10.17
CA PRO A 41 0.59 -3.23 -10.72
C PRO A 41 1.03 -1.96 -11.46
N GLN A 42 0.10 -1.21 -12.07
CA GLN A 42 0.43 0.07 -12.71
C GLN A 42 0.72 1.13 -11.65
N LEU A 43 -0.09 1.20 -10.59
CA LEU A 43 0.11 2.11 -9.47
C LEU A 43 1.46 1.86 -8.78
N GLN A 44 1.77 0.59 -8.50
CA GLN A 44 3.06 0.19 -7.92
C GLN A 44 4.25 0.66 -8.77
N ARG A 45 4.18 0.48 -10.09
CA ARG A 45 5.21 0.94 -11.03
C ARG A 45 5.32 2.45 -11.08
N ALA A 46 4.20 3.17 -11.01
CA ALA A 46 4.17 4.62 -11.05
C ALA A 46 4.78 5.26 -9.80
N LEU A 47 4.48 4.71 -8.63
CA LEU A 47 5.01 5.17 -7.34
C LEU A 47 6.46 4.73 -7.10
N LYS A 48 6.94 3.71 -7.81
CA LYS A 48 8.25 3.07 -7.59
C LYS A 48 8.43 2.57 -6.14
N MET A 49 7.32 2.20 -5.51
CA MET A 49 7.28 1.65 -4.16
C MET A 49 7.21 0.12 -4.21
N PRO A 50 7.71 -0.60 -3.20
CA PRO A 50 7.43 -2.01 -2.98
C PRO A 50 5.92 -2.30 -3.01
N LEU A 51 5.54 -3.44 -3.60
CA LEU A 51 4.14 -3.83 -3.71
C LEU A 51 3.44 -3.90 -2.34
N VAL A 52 4.14 -4.37 -1.30
CA VAL A 52 3.58 -4.50 0.05
C VAL A 52 3.22 -3.14 0.64
N GLU A 53 4.04 -2.11 0.46
CA GLU A 53 3.80 -0.76 0.96
C GLU A 53 2.62 -0.11 0.24
N VAL A 54 2.54 -0.27 -1.09
CA VAL A 54 1.39 0.19 -1.87
C VAL A 54 0.12 -0.54 -1.42
N TRP A 55 0.20 -1.84 -1.18
CA TRP A 55 -0.94 -2.65 -0.76
C TRP A 55 -1.43 -2.27 0.65
N LEU A 56 -0.52 -2.08 1.60
CA LEU A 56 -0.85 -1.65 2.95
C LEU A 56 -1.39 -0.22 2.96
N GLY A 57 -0.77 0.72 2.24
CA GLY A 57 -1.27 2.09 2.12
C GLY A 57 -2.68 2.15 1.50
N LEU A 58 -2.98 1.28 0.53
CA LEU A 58 -4.33 1.17 -0.04
C LEU A 58 -5.36 0.64 0.97
N LEU A 59 -5.02 -0.44 1.69
CA LEU A 59 -5.91 -1.09 2.66
C LEU A 59 -6.15 -0.24 3.91
N LEU A 60 -5.14 0.50 4.37
CA LEU A 60 -5.20 1.31 5.59
C LEU A 60 -5.69 2.74 5.33
N GLY A 61 -5.43 3.30 4.15
CA GLY A 61 -5.82 4.67 3.78
C GLY A 61 -7.29 4.86 3.34
N GLY A 62 -8.10 3.79 3.40
CA GLY A 62 -9.52 3.84 3.07
C GLY A 62 -9.81 4.09 1.58
N PHE A 63 -8.94 3.62 0.69
CA PHE A 63 -9.16 3.67 -0.75
C PHE A 63 -10.17 2.60 -1.19
N THR A 64 -10.91 2.88 -2.27
CA THR A 64 -11.84 1.88 -2.83
C THR A 64 -11.09 0.97 -3.79
N LEU A 65 -11.07 -0.32 -3.45
CA LEU A 65 -10.48 -1.38 -4.27
C LEU A 65 -11.59 -2.18 -4.96
N GLU A 66 -11.44 -2.39 -6.26
CA GLU A 66 -12.33 -3.24 -7.05
C GLU A 66 -11.55 -4.44 -7.58
N GLN A 67 -11.99 -5.65 -7.24
CA GLN A 67 -11.44 -6.88 -7.82
C GLN A 67 -12.23 -7.28 -9.06
N ARG A 68 -11.55 -7.34 -10.20
CA ARG A 68 -12.12 -7.59 -11.53
C ARG A 68 -11.67 -8.92 -12.10
N GLY A 69 -12.10 -10.01 -11.51
CA GLY A 69 -11.73 -11.35 -11.95
C GLY A 69 -11.68 -12.30 -10.78
N ASP A 70 -10.90 -13.36 -10.95
CA ASP A 70 -10.79 -14.39 -9.94
C ASP A 70 -10.08 -13.88 -8.68
N PHE A 71 -10.47 -14.49 -7.56
CA PHE A 71 -9.87 -14.24 -6.27
C PHE A 71 -8.36 -14.54 -6.31
N TYR A 72 -7.53 -13.62 -5.78
CA TYR A 72 -6.05 -13.59 -5.83
C TYR A 72 -5.36 -13.19 -7.15
N ASP A 73 -6.06 -12.83 -8.22
CA ASP A 73 -5.37 -12.19 -9.36
C ASP A 73 -5.07 -10.71 -9.05
N SER A 74 -3.87 -10.43 -8.54
CA SER A 74 -3.42 -9.07 -8.20
C SER A 74 -3.35 -8.13 -9.40
N HIS A 75 -3.30 -8.66 -10.64
CA HIS A 75 -3.37 -7.85 -11.86
C HIS A 75 -4.78 -7.35 -12.17
N LYS A 76 -5.76 -7.85 -11.43
CA LYS A 76 -7.17 -7.51 -11.58
C LYS A 76 -7.69 -6.66 -10.43
N ILE A 77 -6.81 -6.10 -9.62
CA ILE A 77 -7.20 -5.16 -8.57
C ILE A 77 -7.07 -3.75 -9.11
N TRP A 78 -8.16 -2.99 -9.05
CA TRP A 78 -8.27 -1.62 -9.52
C TRP A 78 -8.54 -0.68 -8.36
N VAL A 79 -8.00 0.53 -8.45
CA VAL A 79 -8.15 1.58 -7.45
C VAL A 79 -8.89 2.75 -8.07
N ASN A 80 -9.95 3.18 -7.39
CA ASN A 80 -10.72 4.36 -7.77
C ASN A 80 -10.26 5.61 -7.01
N LYS A 81 -10.51 6.77 -7.60
CA LYS A 81 -10.29 8.06 -6.94
C LYS A 81 -11.22 8.18 -5.73
N LYS A 82 -10.70 8.74 -4.64
CA LYS A 82 -11.47 9.04 -3.43
C LYS A 82 -12.41 10.22 -3.67
#